data_AF-A0A2S5D3K8-F1
#
_entry.id   AF-A0A2S5D3K8-F1
#
_cell.length_a   1.000
_cell.length_b   1.000
_cell.length_c   1.000
_cell.angle_alpha   90.00
_cell.angle_beta   90.00
_cell.angle_gamma   90.00
#
_symmetry.space_group_name_H-M   'P 1'
#
loop_
_entity.id
_entity.type
_entity.pdbx_description
1 polymer ?
#
loop_
_entity_poly.entity_id
_entity_poly.type
_entity_poly.pdbx_seq_one_letter_code
_entity_poly.pdbx_strand_id
1 'polypeptide(L)'
;MQEMGNILSGSYLSALSDFTNLKIYPTVPGLSVDMFGAIISIGLIELSHVSDNVIVINTSIFEDGVEDHETVRGHFFLLPDPDSFDAIFKALGVS
;
A
#
# COMPACT_ATOMS: atom_id res chain seq x y z
N MET A 1 3.56 -10.80 13.92
CA MET A 1 3.56 -10.30 12.52
C MET A 1 2.19 -9.86 12.04
N GLN A 2 1.14 -10.69 12.19
CA GLN A 2 -0.20 -10.33 11.72
C GLN A 2 -0.74 -9.02 12.33
N GLU A 3 -0.55 -8.80 13.64
CA GLU A 3 -0.95 -7.57 14.32
C GLU A 3 -0.18 -6.34 13.83
N MET A 4 1.13 -6.49 13.60
CA MET A 4 1.97 -5.44 13.02
C MET A 4 1.51 -5.08 11.59
N GLY A 5 1.18 -6.10 10.78
CA GLY A 5 0.59 -5.90 9.46
C GLY A 5 -0.75 -5.18 9.51
N ASN A 6 -1.60 -5.52 10.48
CA ASN A 6 -2.88 -4.84 10.71
C ASN A 6 -2.70 -3.37 11.13
N ILE A 7 -1.77 -3.09 12.04
CA ILE A 7 -1.45 -1.71 12.47
C ILE A 7 -0.91 -0.91 11.29
N LEU A 8 0.11 -1.42 10.59
CA LEU A 8 0.74 -0.70 9.47
C LEU A 8 -0.25 -0.47 8.32
N SER A 9 -1.01 -1.49 7.92
CA SER A 9 -2.00 -1.35 6.85
C SER A 9 -3.14 -0.41 7.24
N GLY A 10 -3.60 -0.49 8.49
CA GLY A 10 -4.64 0.39 9.02
C GLY A 10 -4.19 1.84 9.06
N SER A 11 -3.03 2.13 9.65
CA SER A 11 -2.45 3.47 9.69
C SER A 11 -2.23 4.04 8.29
N TYR A 12 -1.78 3.21 7.34
CA TYR A 12 -1.57 3.62 5.96
C TYR A 12 -2.89 3.98 5.25
N LEU A 13 -3.90 3.13 5.38
CA LEU A 13 -5.21 3.36 4.78
C LEU A 13 -5.93 4.55 5.42
N SER A 14 -5.77 4.77 6.73
CA SER A 14 -6.26 5.97 7.39
C SER A 14 -5.59 7.23 6.84
N ALA A 15 -4.26 7.26 6.73
CA ALA A 15 -3.55 8.40 6.16
C ALA A 15 -3.94 8.66 4.70
N LEU A 16 -4.09 7.60 3.89
CA LEU A 16 -4.53 7.72 2.50
C LEU A 16 -5.97 8.24 2.41
N SER A 17 -6.86 7.73 3.26
CA SER A 17 -8.25 8.19 3.38
C SER A 17 -8.31 9.67 3.75
N ASP A 18 -7.53 10.10 4.73
CA ASP A 18 -7.47 11.49 5.17
C ASP A 18 -6.90 12.42 4.08
N PHE A 19 -5.87 11.95 3.36
CA PHE A 19 -5.21 12.74 2.32
C PHE A 19 -6.06 12.87 1.05
N THR A 20 -6.81 11.82 0.69
CA THR A 20 -7.68 11.80 -0.50
C THR A 20 -9.13 12.22 -0.19
N ASN A 21 -9.49 12.34 1.09
CA ASN A 21 -10.86 12.52 1.57
C ASN A 21 -11.84 11.45 1.02
N LEU A 22 -11.32 10.28 0.62
CA LEU A 22 -12.09 9.12 0.17
C LEU A 22 -12.35 8.19 1.36
N LYS A 23 -13.52 7.55 1.38
CA LYS A 23 -13.84 6.56 2.41
C LYS A 23 -13.24 5.22 2.04
N ILE A 24 -12.12 4.86 2.66
CA ILE A 24 -11.42 3.60 2.43
C ILE A 24 -11.54 2.72 3.67
N TYR A 25 -12.03 1.48 3.49
CA TYR A 25 -12.26 0.56 4.60
C TYR A 25 -11.39 -0.70 4.43
N PRO A 26 -10.54 -1.04 5.41
CA PRO A 26 -9.76 -2.28 5.36
C PRO A 26 -10.66 -3.49 5.60
N THR A 27 -10.32 -4.60 4.92
CA THR A 27 -10.71 -5.94 5.35
C THR A 27 -9.60 -6.55 6.20
N VAL A 28 -9.84 -7.74 6.78
CA VAL A 28 -8.81 -8.45 7.56
C VAL A 28 -7.62 -8.75 6.65
N PRO A 29 -6.40 -8.29 6.98
CA PRO A 29 -5.24 -8.49 6.12
C PRO A 29 -4.81 -9.96 6.12
N GLY A 30 -4.52 -10.48 4.93
CA GLY A 30 -3.80 -11.74 4.76
C GLY A 30 -2.30 -11.56 5.02
N LEU A 31 -1.65 -12.57 5.58
CA LEU A 31 -0.20 -12.60 5.77
C LEU A 31 0.39 -13.77 4.99
N SER A 32 1.37 -13.48 4.14
CA SER A 32 2.17 -14.49 3.44
C SER A 32 3.64 -14.11 3.50
N VAL A 33 4.53 -15.10 3.57
CA VAL A 33 5.98 -14.92 3.57
C VAL A 33 6.56 -15.86 2.53
N ASP A 34 7.06 -15.29 1.44
CA ASP A 34 7.62 -16.01 0.30
C ASP A 34 8.60 -15.09 -0.46
N MET A 35 9.26 -15.62 -1.48
CA MET A 35 10.05 -14.83 -2.42
C MET A 35 9.17 -13.72 -3.02
N PHE A 36 9.72 -12.50 -3.12
CA PHE A 36 9.00 -11.33 -3.64
C PHE A 36 8.28 -11.62 -4.96
N GLY A 37 8.95 -12.30 -5.91
CA GLY A 37 8.38 -12.68 -7.20
C GLY A 37 7.12 -13.53 -7.06
N ALA A 38 7.11 -14.51 -6.15
CA ALA A 38 5.95 -15.38 -5.94
C ALA A 38 4.75 -14.60 -5.39
N ILE A 39 4.97 -13.69 -4.45
CA ILE A 39 3.89 -12.86 -3.88
C ILE A 39 3.36 -11.86 -4.90
N ILE A 40 4.25 -11.10 -5.55
CA ILE A 40 3.84 -9.99 -6.42
C ILE A 40 3.20 -10.49 -7.71
N SER A 41 3.65 -11.64 -8.25
CA SER A 41 3.07 -12.20 -9.47
C SER A 41 1.59 -12.53 -9.31
N ILE A 42 1.16 -12.99 -8.12
CA ILE A 42 -0.27 -13.29 -7.88
C ILE A 42 -1.11 -12.01 -8.04
N GLY A 43 -0.70 -10.90 -7.43
CA GLY A 43 -1.43 -9.63 -7.54
C GLY A 43 -1.37 -9.02 -8.93
N LEU A 44 -0.21 -9.08 -9.59
CA LEU A 44 -0.02 -8.51 -10.92
C LEU A 44 -0.72 -9.28 -12.03
N ILE A 45 -0.81 -10.62 -11.94
CA ILE A 45 -1.56 -11.41 -12.91
C ILE A 45 -3.03 -10.99 -12.89
N GLU A 46 -3.63 -10.89 -11.70
CA GLU A 46 -5.03 -10.45 -11.55
C GLU A 46 -5.21 -9.01 -12.08
N LEU A 47 -4.33 -8.10 -11.69
CA LEU A 47 -4.40 -6.71 -12.14
C LEU A 47 -4.21 -6.56 -13.65
N SER A 48 -3.37 -7.38 -14.29
CA SER A 48 -3.12 -7.31 -15.73
C SER A 48 -4.37 -7.53 -16.59
N HIS A 49 -5.43 -8.11 -16.01
CA HIS A 49 -6.71 -8.24 -16.69
C HIS A 49 -7.49 -6.93 -16.77
N VAL A 50 -7.21 -5.98 -15.88
CA VAL A 50 -8.02 -4.77 -15.70
C VAL A 50 -7.20 -3.48 -15.84
N SER A 51 -5.93 -3.45 -15.44
CA SER A 51 -5.08 -2.25 -15.42
C SER A 51 -3.61 -2.57 -15.74
N ASP A 52 -2.94 -1.64 -16.43
CA ASP A 52 -1.49 -1.68 -16.69
C ASP A 52 -0.67 -0.89 -15.66
N ASN A 53 -1.34 -0.25 -14.68
CA ASN A 53 -0.70 0.69 -13.75
C ASN A 53 -0.79 0.19 -12.30
N VAL A 54 0.25 0.49 -11.51
CA VAL A 54 0.33 0.24 -10.06
C VAL A 54 0.89 1.48 -9.38
N ILE A 55 0.38 1.79 -8.19
CA ILE A 55 0.95 2.85 -7.36
C ILE A 55 1.92 2.22 -6.36
N VAL A 56 3.20 2.59 -6.45
CA VAL A 56 4.25 2.11 -5.52
C VAL A 56 4.65 3.25 -4.62
N ILE A 57 4.62 3.01 -3.31
CA ILE A 57 4.96 4.03 -2.31
C ILE A 57 6.13 3.52 -1.49
N ASN A 58 7.22 4.28 -1.52
CA ASN A 58 8.43 3.96 -0.79
C ASN A 58 8.27 4.42 0.66
N THR A 59 8.40 3.49 1.60
CA THR A 59 8.16 3.72 3.02
C THR A 59 9.47 3.55 3.78
N SER A 60 9.75 4.46 4.70
CA SER A 60 10.84 4.32 5.67
C SER A 60 10.24 4.45 7.07
N ILE A 61 10.46 3.45 7.90
CA ILE A 61 10.00 3.39 9.28
C ILE A 61 11.24 3.53 10.16
N PHE A 62 11.19 4.49 11.08
CA PHE A 62 12.27 4.80 12.01
C PHE A 62 11.70 4.91 13.42
N GLU A 63 12.51 4.59 14.42
CA GLU A 63 12.19 4.79 15.82
C GLU A 63 12.80 6.11 16.31
N ASP A 64 12.01 6.92 17.01
CA ASP A 64 12.47 8.21 17.50
C ASP A 64 13.58 8.04 18.54
N GLY A 65 14.69 8.77 18.38
CA GLY A 65 15.86 8.68 19.24
C GLY A 65 16.83 7.53 18.96
N VAL A 66 16.61 6.73 17.91
CA VAL A 66 17.53 5.69 17.45
C VAL A 66 18.29 6.17 16.21
N GLU A 67 19.57 5.82 16.08
CA GLU A 67 20.39 6.22 14.93
C GLU A 67 19.86 5.63 13.61
N ASP A 68 20.06 6.36 12.50
CA ASP A 68 19.54 6.05 11.15
C ASP A 68 19.79 4.62 10.66
N HIS A 69 20.80 3.92 11.19
CA HIS A 69 21.16 2.57 10.79
C HIS A 69 20.12 1.49 11.15
N GLU A 70 19.14 1.79 12.00
CA GLU A 70 18.01 0.89 12.31
C GLU A 70 16.74 1.18 11.48
N THR A 71 16.82 2.07 10.49
CA THR A 71 15.67 2.41 9.63
C THR A 71 15.21 1.20 8.81
N VAL A 72 13.95 0.80 8.97
CA VAL A 72 13.31 -0.23 8.15
C VAL A 72 12.77 0.39 6.87
N ARG A 73 13.31 -0.02 5.74
CA ARG A 73 12.80 0.37 4.41
C ARG A 73 11.80 -0.66 3.93
N GLY A 74 10.69 -0.17 3.38
CA GLY A 74 9.63 -0.99 2.83
C GLY A 74 8.99 -0.34 1.62
N HIS A 75 8.13 -1.11 0.97
CA HIS A 75 7.34 -0.66 -0.17
C HIS A 75 5.88 -1.02 0.07
N PHE A 76 5.00 -0.06 -0.17
CA PHE A 76 3.56 -0.30 -0.23
C PHE A 76 3.14 -0.34 -1.70
N PHE A 77 2.55 -1.45 -2.11
CA PHE A 77 2.01 -1.63 -3.45
C PHE A 77 0.50 -1.49 -3.38
N LEU A 78 -0.03 -0.48 -4.06
CA LEU A 78 -1.46 -0.28 -4.19
C LEU A 78 -1.86 -0.66 -5.63
N LEU A 79 -2.77 -1.62 -5.73
CA LEU A 79 -3.30 -2.16 -6.98
C LEU A 79 -4.81 -1.83 -7.02
N PRO A 80 -5.19 -0.57 -7.32
CA PRO A 80 -6.60 -0.21 -7.42
C PRO A 80 -7.21 -0.72 -8.72
N ASP A 81 -8.53 -0.87 -8.74
CA ASP A 81 -9.28 -1.10 -9.96
C ASP A 81 -9.16 0.11 -10.91
N PRO A 82 -9.33 -0.07 -12.23
CA PRO A 82 -9.20 1.01 -13.22
C PRO A 82 -10.02 2.25 -12.89
N ASP A 83 -11.28 2.07 -12.51
CA ASP A 83 -12.19 3.17 -12.15
C ASP A 83 -11.76 3.89 -10.86
N SER A 84 -11.00 3.20 -9.99
CA SER A 84 -10.49 3.77 -8.73
C SER A 84 -9.25 4.65 -8.96
N PHE A 85 -8.48 4.45 -10.04
CA PHE A 85 -7.33 5.30 -10.36
C PHE A 85 -7.75 6.75 -10.57
N ASP A 86 -8.78 6.99 -11.39
CA ASP A 86 -9.27 8.34 -11.67
C ASP A 86 -9.75 9.04 -10.40
N ALA A 87 -10.45 8.32 -9.53
CA ALA A 87 -10.91 8.86 -8.25
C ALA A 87 -9.74 9.24 -7.34
N ILE A 88 -8.71 8.39 -7.24
CA ILE A 88 -7.52 8.62 -6.41
C ILE A 88 -6.70 9.78 -6.97
N PHE A 89 -6.39 9.81 -8.26
CA PHE A 89 -5.56 10.87 -8.85
C PHE A 89 -6.23 12.24 -8.80
N LYS A 90 -7.53 12.29 -9.06
CA LYS A 90 -8.31 13.52 -8.88
C LYS A 90 -8.28 14.00 -7.43
N ALA A 91 -8.39 13.11 -6.46
CA ALA A 91 -8.30 13.46 -5.04
C ALA A 91 -6.90 13.96 -4.66
N LEU A 92 -5.85 13.43 -5.30
CA LEU A 92 -4.46 13.85 -5.11
C LEU A 92 -4.11 15.16 -5.86
N GLY A 93 -5.04 15.73 -6.65
CA GLY A 93 -4.80 16.94 -7.43
C GLY A 93 -3.90 16.73 -8.65
N VAL A 94 -3.75 15.48 -9.09
CA VAL A 94 -3.00 15.11 -10.30
C VAL A 94 -4.05 14.85 -11.39
N SER A 95 -4.39 15.88 -12.18
CA SER A 95 -5.36 15.80 -13.28
C SER A 95 -4.78 16.34 -14.57
#